data_AF-A0A1R4LRP0-F1
#
_entry.id   AF-A0A1R4LRP0-F1
#
_cell.length_a   1.000
_cell.length_b   1.000
_cell.length_c   1.000
_cell.angle_alpha   90.00
_cell.angle_beta   90.00
_cell.angle_gamma   90.00
#
_symmetry.space_group_name_H-M   'P 1'
#
loop_
_entity.id
_entity.type
_entity.pdbx_description
1 polymer ?
#
loop_
_entity_poly.entity_id
_entity_poly.type
_entity_poly.pdbx_seq_one_letter_code
_entity_poly.pdbx_strand_id
1 'polypeptide(L)'
;MTPTEVSEWSKFCKLESSYGFASFGFHPSATHGDAYRFGARYSLTADLSTVAINGRTQNTSDGYAQLMKTVMAWGVVESYFSLHNIKIGHPIQRNLHLVPHYDVVKLTSLKSKLNNQQCFKFFTELKLHVNSSHQLAISDYLANPLGSYDVSYLFSAIRHVFAHGILTPHTGKVVPKVTVRICKVLIEFFLDIVSDEFGKKVRLHSNYASI
;
A
#
# COMPACT_ATOMS: atom_id res chain seq x y z
N MET A 1 -12.33 15.64 -14.10
CA MET A 1 -12.28 14.22 -13.68
C MET A 1 -12.70 14.15 -12.23
N THR A 2 -13.52 13.17 -11.87
CA THR A 2 -13.86 12.91 -10.46
C THR A 2 -12.70 12.14 -9.82
N PRO A 3 -12.28 12.50 -8.59
CA PRO A 3 -11.22 11.76 -7.89
C PRO A 3 -11.59 10.29 -7.70
N THR A 4 -10.59 9.40 -7.71
CA THR A 4 -10.83 7.99 -7.34
C THR A 4 -11.06 7.91 -5.83
N GLU A 5 -12.24 7.48 -5.42
CA GLU A 5 -12.58 7.35 -4.00
C GLU A 5 -12.29 5.95 -3.46
N VAL A 6 -12.03 5.87 -2.16
CA VAL A 6 -12.06 4.59 -1.44
C VAL A 6 -13.49 4.01 -1.46
N SER A 7 -13.64 2.68 -1.41
CA SER A 7 -14.95 2.02 -1.41
C SER A 7 -15.88 2.64 -0.37
N GLU A 8 -17.12 2.92 -0.76
CA GLU A 8 -18.16 3.51 0.10
C GLU A 8 -17.88 4.93 0.64
N TRP A 9 -16.89 5.66 0.12
CA TRP A 9 -16.55 7.00 0.63
C TRP A 9 -17.73 7.98 0.65
N SER A 10 -18.40 8.13 -0.49
CA SER A 10 -19.61 8.97 -0.60
C SER A 10 -20.71 8.58 0.39
N LYS A 11 -20.85 7.28 0.71
CA LYS A 11 -21.81 6.78 1.71
C LYS A 11 -21.34 7.08 3.13
N PHE A 12 -20.06 6.89 3.40
CA PHE A 12 -19.40 7.25 4.66
C PHE A 12 -19.66 8.71 5.01
N CYS A 13 -19.43 9.65 4.09
CA CYS A 13 -19.64 11.08 4.34
C CYS A 13 -21.10 11.40 4.70
N LYS A 14 -22.08 10.79 4.03
CA LYS A 14 -23.51 10.98 4.33
C LYS A 14 -23.88 10.43 5.70
N LEU A 15 -23.42 9.21 6.01
CA LEU A 15 -23.63 8.56 7.31
C LEU A 15 -22.97 9.35 8.44
N GLU A 16 -21.74 9.81 8.24
CA GLU A 16 -20.99 10.59 9.21
C GLU A 16 -21.64 11.95 9.50
N SER A 17 -22.11 12.66 8.46
CA SER A 17 -22.88 13.90 8.65
C SER A 17 -24.21 13.68 9.39
N SER A 18 -24.84 12.52 9.22
CA SER A 18 -26.17 12.24 9.79
C SER A 18 -26.12 11.64 11.20
N TYR A 19 -25.12 10.80 11.48
CA TYR A 19 -25.05 9.96 12.68
C TYR A 19 -23.75 10.14 13.48
N GLY A 20 -22.81 10.94 12.98
CA GLY A 20 -21.53 11.23 13.63
C GLY A 20 -20.47 10.15 13.42
N PHE A 21 -19.19 10.52 13.53
CA PHE A 21 -18.05 9.63 13.28
C PHE A 21 -17.96 8.42 14.22
N ALA A 22 -18.41 8.56 15.47
CA ALA A 22 -18.31 7.50 16.48
C ALA A 22 -19.14 6.25 16.14
N SER A 23 -20.11 6.34 15.23
CA SER A 23 -21.01 5.24 14.86
C SER A 23 -20.34 4.14 14.00
N PHE A 24 -19.15 4.38 13.46
CA PHE A 24 -18.48 3.45 12.54
C PHE A 24 -17.61 2.38 13.23
N GLY A 25 -17.53 2.39 14.57
CA GLY A 25 -16.77 1.39 15.33
C GLY A 25 -15.25 1.47 15.12
N PHE A 26 -14.73 2.66 14.76
CA PHE A 26 -13.30 2.96 14.85
C PHE A 26 -12.85 3.07 16.32
N HIS A 27 -11.54 3.07 16.57
CA HIS A 27 -11.03 3.21 17.92
C HIS A 27 -11.46 4.57 18.52
N PRO A 28 -11.78 4.67 19.83
CA PRO A 28 -12.26 5.92 20.43
C PRO A 28 -11.30 7.12 20.32
N SER A 29 -10.01 6.87 20.11
CA SER A 29 -9.01 7.93 19.89
C SER A 29 -8.93 8.42 18.43
N ALA A 30 -9.56 7.72 17.49
CA ALA A 30 -9.62 8.16 16.11
C ALA A 30 -10.60 9.33 15.98
N THR A 31 -10.27 10.27 15.10
CA THR A 31 -11.11 11.45 14.82
C THR A 31 -11.64 11.37 13.40
N HIS A 32 -12.70 12.14 13.08
CA HIS A 32 -13.10 12.30 11.68
C HIS A 32 -11.91 12.77 10.83
N GLY A 33 -11.02 13.61 11.39
CA GLY A 33 -9.87 14.14 10.68
C GLY A 33 -8.89 13.04 10.25
N ASP A 34 -8.78 11.96 11.01
CA ASP A 34 -8.00 10.78 10.63
C ASP A 34 -8.62 10.07 9.42
N ALA A 35 -9.94 9.90 9.41
CA ALA A 35 -10.65 9.26 8.29
C ALA A 35 -10.59 10.10 7.01
N TYR A 36 -10.78 11.42 7.11
CA TYR A 36 -10.64 12.33 5.96
C TYR A 36 -9.20 12.38 5.45
N ARG A 37 -8.19 12.34 6.33
CA ARG A 37 -6.78 12.19 5.91
C ARG A 37 -6.53 10.87 5.20
N PHE A 38 -7.11 9.77 5.66
CA PHE A 38 -7.05 8.48 4.99
C PHE A 38 -7.68 8.55 3.58
N GLY A 39 -8.92 9.03 3.46
CA GLY A 39 -9.62 9.14 2.17
C GLY A 39 -8.90 10.05 1.17
N ALA A 40 -8.39 11.21 1.63
CA ALA A 40 -7.62 12.11 0.79
C ALA A 40 -6.30 11.49 0.30
N ARG A 41 -5.58 10.76 1.17
CA ARG A 41 -4.36 10.04 0.78
C ARG A 41 -4.65 8.91 -0.20
N TYR A 42 -5.75 8.18 0.00
CA TYR A 42 -6.19 7.13 -0.92
C TYR A 42 -6.40 7.73 -2.31
N SER A 43 -7.20 8.80 -2.39
CA SER A 43 -7.55 9.46 -3.66
C SER A 43 -6.30 9.98 -4.39
N LEU A 44 -5.44 10.73 -3.69
CA LEU A 44 -4.19 11.22 -4.26
C LEU A 44 -3.31 10.08 -4.77
N THR A 45 -3.18 9.01 -3.98
CA THR A 45 -2.36 7.85 -4.36
C THR A 45 -2.93 7.17 -5.59
N ALA A 46 -4.25 6.92 -5.63
CA ALA A 46 -4.93 6.27 -6.74
C ALA A 46 -4.77 7.08 -8.04
N ASP A 47 -4.95 8.39 -7.96
CA ASP A 47 -4.96 9.30 -9.11
C ASP A 47 -3.56 9.74 -9.59
N LEU A 48 -2.52 9.60 -8.75
CA LEU A 48 -1.16 9.94 -9.16
C LEU A 48 -0.69 9.04 -10.31
N SER A 49 -0.49 9.64 -11.48
CA SER A 49 -0.07 8.94 -12.70
C SER A 49 1.38 9.20 -13.07
N THR A 50 1.77 10.47 -13.18
CA THR A 50 3.07 10.90 -13.69
C THR A 50 3.68 11.99 -12.82
N VAL A 51 5.01 12.12 -12.88
CA VAL A 51 5.77 13.22 -12.28
C VAL A 51 6.72 13.76 -13.33
N ALA A 52 6.71 15.07 -13.54
CA ALA A 52 7.65 15.72 -14.46
C ALA A 52 9.01 15.90 -13.77
N ILE A 53 10.07 15.31 -14.34
CA ILE A 53 11.43 15.41 -13.83
C ILE A 53 12.35 15.88 -14.96
N ASN A 54 12.89 17.09 -14.80
CA ASN A 54 13.76 17.71 -15.80
C ASN A 54 15.03 16.86 -16.03
N GLY A 55 15.43 16.76 -17.31
CA GLY A 55 16.65 16.04 -17.71
C GLY A 55 16.57 14.51 -17.59
N ARG A 56 15.37 13.92 -17.45
CA ARG A 56 15.18 12.47 -17.38
C ARG A 56 14.32 11.96 -18.53
N THR A 57 14.57 10.72 -18.93
CA THR A 57 13.72 10.02 -19.90
C THR A 57 12.36 9.72 -19.28
N GLN A 58 11.30 9.61 -20.10
CA GLN A 58 9.96 9.29 -19.61
C GLN A 58 9.93 8.02 -18.75
N ASN A 59 10.60 6.95 -19.20
CA ASN A 59 10.69 5.70 -18.43
C ASN A 59 11.29 5.91 -17.02
N THR A 60 12.30 6.78 -16.90
CA THR A 60 12.93 7.08 -15.60
C THR A 60 11.99 7.91 -14.73
N SER A 61 11.33 8.91 -15.31
CA SER A 61 10.31 9.73 -14.63
C SER A 61 9.14 8.88 -14.14
N ASP A 62 8.65 7.94 -14.94
CA ASP A 62 7.60 6.99 -14.56
C ASP A 62 8.06 6.09 -13.39
N GLY A 63 9.30 5.63 -13.42
CA GLY A 63 9.88 4.87 -12.32
C GLY A 63 9.90 5.66 -11.01
N TYR A 64 10.30 6.93 -11.05
CA TYR A 64 10.25 7.80 -9.87
C TYR A 64 8.81 8.08 -9.42
N ALA A 65 7.89 8.34 -10.36
CA ALA A 65 6.48 8.54 -10.04
C ALA A 65 5.91 7.33 -9.27
N GLN A 66 6.26 6.10 -9.68
CA GLN A 66 5.80 4.88 -9.00
C GLN A 66 6.48 4.64 -7.65
N LEU A 67 7.75 5.03 -7.49
CA LEU A 67 8.41 5.00 -6.18
C LEU A 67 7.77 6.00 -5.20
N MET A 68 7.45 7.21 -5.67
CA MET A 68 6.69 8.20 -4.87
C MET A 68 5.29 7.68 -4.53
N LYS A 69 4.57 7.12 -5.52
CA LYS A 69 3.26 6.50 -5.32
C LYS A 69 3.32 5.36 -4.31
N THR A 70 4.40 4.57 -4.29
CA THR A 70 4.63 3.50 -3.29
C THR A 70 4.71 4.07 -1.86
N VAL A 71 5.44 5.17 -1.65
CA VAL A 71 5.50 5.82 -0.33
C VAL A 71 4.12 6.29 0.12
N MET A 72 3.38 6.95 -0.78
CA MET A 72 2.03 7.44 -0.49
C MET A 72 1.07 6.28 -0.20
N ALA A 73 1.10 5.23 -1.02
CA ALA A 73 0.28 4.03 -0.86
C ALA A 73 0.56 3.31 0.46
N TRP A 74 1.82 3.14 0.86
CA TRP A 74 2.12 2.59 2.18
C TRP A 74 1.55 3.48 3.30
N GLY A 75 1.64 4.80 3.15
CA GLY A 75 1.01 5.75 4.06
C GLY A 75 -0.52 5.63 4.13
N VAL A 76 -1.19 5.27 3.03
CA VAL A 76 -2.63 4.95 3.02
C VAL A 76 -2.90 3.71 3.89
N VAL A 77 -2.10 2.65 3.73
CA VAL A 77 -2.23 1.43 4.54
C VAL A 77 -2.05 1.75 6.02
N GLU A 78 -0.99 2.47 6.39
CA GLU A 78 -0.75 2.89 7.78
C GLU A 78 -1.88 3.76 8.33
N SER A 79 -2.45 4.65 7.51
CA SER A 79 -3.54 5.54 7.94
C SER A 79 -4.82 4.76 8.23
N TYR A 80 -5.16 3.75 7.42
CA TYR A 80 -6.31 2.89 7.68
C TYR A 80 -6.21 2.17 9.03
N PHE A 81 -5.08 1.49 9.28
CA PHE A 81 -4.87 0.78 10.55
C PHE A 81 -4.78 1.72 11.76
N SER A 82 -4.35 2.96 11.56
CA SER A 82 -4.34 3.98 12.61
C SER A 82 -5.74 4.36 13.08
N LEU A 83 -6.79 4.24 12.23
CA LEU A 83 -8.19 4.40 12.65
C LEU A 83 -8.61 3.39 13.73
N HIS A 84 -7.89 2.26 13.80
CA HIS A 84 -8.08 1.20 14.77
C HIS A 84 -7.02 1.20 15.87
N ASN A 85 -6.17 2.24 15.94
CA ASN A 85 -5.02 2.33 16.85
C ASN A 85 -4.00 1.18 16.67
N ILE A 86 -3.90 0.66 15.45
CA ILE A 86 -2.99 -0.43 15.08
C ILE A 86 -1.76 0.14 14.37
N LYS A 87 -0.57 -0.17 14.88
CA LYS A 87 0.71 0.27 14.31
C LYS A 87 1.37 -0.86 13.51
N ILE A 88 1.01 -1.00 12.24
CA ILE A 88 1.50 -2.06 11.34
C ILE A 88 2.99 -1.98 10.96
N GLY A 89 3.72 -0.98 11.48
CA GLY A 89 5.18 -0.95 11.46
C GLY A 89 5.81 -2.00 12.38
N HIS A 90 5.07 -2.50 13.37
CA HIS A 90 5.54 -3.58 14.26
C HIS A 90 5.21 -4.97 13.66
N PRO A 91 6.15 -5.92 13.62
CA PRO A 91 5.94 -7.25 13.01
C PRO A 91 4.71 -8.00 13.52
N ILE A 92 4.50 -8.00 14.84
CA ILE A 92 3.35 -8.65 15.48
C ILE A 92 2.03 -8.04 15.00
N GLN A 93 1.94 -6.71 14.93
CA GLN A 93 0.72 -6.00 14.55
C GLN A 93 0.34 -6.29 13.10
N ARG A 94 1.35 -6.37 12.22
CA ARG A 94 1.16 -6.72 10.81
C ARG A 94 0.62 -8.14 10.62
N ASN A 95 1.18 -9.12 11.32
CA ASN A 95 0.70 -10.51 11.24
C ASN A 95 -0.71 -10.70 11.81
N LEU A 96 -1.05 -9.96 12.87
CA LEU A 96 -2.37 -10.05 13.51
C LEU A 96 -3.46 -9.28 12.77
N HIS A 97 -3.11 -8.18 12.08
CA HIS A 97 -4.11 -7.24 11.58
C HIS A 97 -4.04 -6.96 10.08
N LEU A 98 -2.92 -7.16 9.39
CA LEU A 98 -2.84 -6.94 7.94
C LEU A 98 -2.90 -8.25 7.15
N VAL A 99 -2.03 -9.21 7.49
CA VAL A 99 -1.93 -10.50 6.80
C VAL A 99 -3.27 -11.25 6.71
N PRO A 100 -4.15 -11.25 7.73
CA PRO A 100 -5.44 -11.96 7.64
C PRO A 100 -6.38 -11.43 6.55
N HIS A 101 -6.16 -10.22 6.03
CA HIS A 101 -6.97 -9.65 4.96
C HIS A 101 -6.44 -9.99 3.55
N TYR A 102 -5.39 -10.79 3.44
CA TYR A 102 -4.89 -11.21 2.13
C TYR A 102 -5.85 -12.20 1.48
N ASP A 103 -6.47 -11.77 0.38
CA ASP A 103 -7.18 -12.69 -0.51
C ASP A 103 -6.16 -13.66 -1.16
N VAL A 104 -6.41 -14.96 -1.02
CA VAL A 104 -5.48 -16.02 -1.46
C VAL A 104 -5.25 -16.00 -2.97
N VAL A 105 -6.29 -15.68 -3.76
CA VAL A 105 -6.21 -15.63 -5.22
C VAL A 105 -5.41 -14.41 -5.67
N LYS A 106 -5.72 -13.23 -5.11
CA LYS A 106 -4.97 -11.99 -5.37
C LYS A 106 -3.51 -12.12 -4.93
N LEU A 107 -3.26 -12.75 -3.78
CA LEU A 107 -1.89 -13.00 -3.28
C LEU A 107 -1.11 -13.92 -4.22
N THR A 108 -1.73 -15.01 -4.68
CA THR A 108 -1.11 -15.93 -5.64
C THR A 108 -0.79 -15.22 -6.96
N SER A 109 -1.70 -14.37 -7.44
CA SER A 109 -1.49 -13.54 -8.63
C SER A 109 -0.32 -12.56 -8.43
N LEU A 110 -0.26 -11.86 -7.29
CA LEU A 110 0.85 -10.97 -6.94
C LEU A 110 2.18 -11.71 -6.95
N LYS A 111 2.28 -12.84 -6.24
CA LYS A 111 3.51 -13.65 -6.17
C LYS A 111 3.95 -14.12 -7.55
N SER A 112 3.01 -14.52 -8.40
CA SER A 112 3.28 -14.91 -9.78
C SER A 112 3.83 -13.75 -10.61
N LYS A 113 3.29 -12.54 -10.46
CA LYS A 113 3.78 -11.32 -11.14
C LYS A 113 5.18 -10.90 -10.66
N LEU A 114 5.53 -11.20 -9.40
CA LEU A 114 6.85 -10.92 -8.83
C LEU A 114 7.89 -12.01 -9.13
N ASN A 115 7.46 -13.24 -9.46
CA ASN A 115 8.34 -14.35 -9.85
C ASN A 115 9.00 -14.11 -11.22
N ASN A 116 9.99 -13.22 -11.25
CA ASN A 116 10.70 -12.80 -12.45
C ASN A 116 12.14 -12.42 -12.11
N GLN A 117 13.10 -12.85 -12.93
CA GLN A 117 14.52 -12.62 -12.68
C GLN A 117 14.90 -11.15 -12.51
N GLN A 118 14.22 -10.22 -13.20
CA GLN A 118 14.47 -8.79 -13.03
C GLN A 118 13.95 -8.29 -11.68
N CYS A 119 12.82 -8.82 -11.19
CA CYS A 119 12.36 -8.53 -9.83
C CYS A 119 13.36 -9.05 -8.79
N PHE A 120 13.97 -10.22 -9.01
CA PHE A 120 15.00 -10.73 -8.10
C PHE A 120 16.21 -9.82 -8.04
N LYS A 121 16.71 -9.33 -9.17
CA LYS A 121 17.82 -8.35 -9.19
C LYS A 121 17.49 -7.09 -8.37
N PHE A 122 16.28 -6.56 -8.56
CA PHE A 122 15.81 -5.40 -7.82
C PHE A 122 15.79 -5.65 -6.30
N PHE A 123 15.20 -6.77 -5.86
CA PHE A 123 15.06 -7.09 -4.44
C PHE A 123 16.38 -7.54 -3.79
N THR A 124 17.29 -8.17 -4.54
CA THR A 124 18.65 -8.47 -4.06
C THR A 124 19.39 -7.19 -3.70
N GLU A 125 19.32 -6.17 -4.56
CA GLU A 125 19.94 -4.86 -4.28
C GLU A 125 19.22 -4.15 -3.11
N LEU A 126 17.89 -4.12 -3.12
CA LEU A 126 17.08 -3.52 -2.06
C LEU A 126 17.42 -4.09 -0.67
N LYS A 127 17.70 -5.40 -0.60
CA LYS A 127 18.03 -6.12 0.64
C LYS A 127 19.23 -5.53 1.37
N LEU A 128 20.17 -4.93 0.65
CA LEU A 128 21.41 -4.38 1.23
C LEU A 128 21.17 -3.11 2.05
N HIS A 129 19.98 -2.51 1.96
CA HIS A 129 19.67 -1.19 2.51
C HIS A 129 18.49 -1.18 3.49
N VAL A 130 18.09 -2.36 3.99
CA VAL A 130 16.96 -2.51 4.91
C VAL A 130 17.39 -3.19 6.21
N ASN A 131 16.55 -3.09 7.24
CA ASN A 131 16.77 -3.77 8.52
C ASN A 131 16.56 -5.30 8.42
N SER A 132 16.94 -6.02 9.47
CA SER A 132 16.93 -7.50 9.53
C SER A 132 15.57 -8.12 9.22
N SER A 133 14.46 -7.55 9.69
CA SER A 133 13.11 -8.09 9.41
C SER A 133 12.77 -8.03 7.92
N HIS A 134 13.11 -6.93 7.24
CA HIS A 134 12.96 -6.84 5.79
C HIS A 134 13.94 -7.77 5.06
N GLN A 135 15.19 -7.87 5.54
CA GLN A 135 16.19 -8.76 4.93
C GLN A 135 15.74 -10.22 4.95
N LEU A 136 15.13 -10.66 6.06
CA LEU A 136 14.59 -12.01 6.19
C LEU A 136 13.48 -12.25 5.17
N ALA A 137 12.43 -11.42 5.16
CA ALA A 137 11.32 -11.58 4.24
C ALA A 137 11.73 -11.50 2.75
N ILE A 138 12.69 -10.62 2.42
CA ILE A 138 13.26 -10.57 1.06
C ILE A 138 14.04 -11.84 0.76
N SER A 139 14.79 -12.40 1.72
CA SER A 139 15.52 -13.66 1.51
C SER A 139 14.58 -14.83 1.31
N ASP A 140 13.48 -14.90 2.07
CA ASP A 140 12.44 -15.92 1.89
C ASP A 140 11.77 -15.83 0.52
N TYR A 141 11.46 -14.60 0.07
CA TYR A 141 10.97 -14.33 -1.28
C TYR A 141 11.97 -14.77 -2.36
N LEU A 142 13.26 -14.45 -2.21
CA LEU A 142 14.29 -14.80 -3.20
C LEU A 142 14.55 -16.31 -3.24
N ALA A 143 14.42 -17.02 -2.11
CA ALA A 143 14.60 -18.45 -2.02
C ALA A 143 13.40 -19.23 -2.58
N ASN A 144 12.18 -18.76 -2.30
CA ASN A 144 10.95 -19.34 -2.82
C ASN A 144 9.90 -18.25 -3.09
N PRO A 145 9.85 -17.67 -4.31
CA PRO A 145 8.98 -16.54 -4.64
C PRO A 145 7.49 -16.88 -4.60
N LEU A 146 7.14 -18.17 -4.64
CA LEU A 146 5.78 -18.68 -4.48
C LEU A 146 5.51 -19.23 -3.07
N GLY A 147 6.53 -19.25 -2.20
CA GLY A 147 6.50 -19.81 -0.85
C GLY A 147 5.80 -18.92 0.17
N SER A 148 5.97 -19.27 1.45
CA SER A 148 5.40 -18.51 2.56
C SER A 148 6.33 -17.37 2.97
N TYR A 149 5.90 -16.14 2.73
CA TYR A 149 6.52 -14.91 3.21
C TYR A 149 5.45 -13.81 3.18
N ASP A 150 5.62 -12.80 4.04
CA ASP A 150 4.71 -11.67 4.09
C ASP A 150 5.12 -10.59 3.06
N VAL A 151 4.32 -10.49 2.00
CA VAL A 151 4.52 -9.56 0.88
C VAL A 151 4.53 -8.09 1.29
N SER A 152 3.98 -7.73 2.46
CA SER A 152 4.03 -6.34 2.93
C SER A 152 5.45 -5.90 3.29
N TYR A 153 6.36 -6.82 3.60
CA TYR A 153 7.77 -6.47 3.79
C TYR A 153 8.45 -6.08 2.48
N LEU A 154 8.04 -6.66 1.34
CA LEU A 154 8.54 -6.20 0.04
C LEU A 154 8.11 -4.75 -0.23
N PHE A 155 6.85 -4.43 0.10
CA PHE A 155 6.29 -3.10 -0.11
C PHE A 155 6.89 -2.03 0.82
N SER A 156 6.91 -2.32 2.13
CA SER A 156 7.49 -1.43 3.14
C SER A 156 9.01 -1.27 3.00
N ALA A 157 9.73 -2.27 2.48
CA ALA A 157 11.14 -2.13 2.12
C ALA A 157 11.36 -1.06 1.02
N ILE A 158 10.56 -1.08 -0.05
CA ILE A 158 10.65 -0.07 -1.11
C ILE A 158 10.41 1.33 -0.53
N ARG A 159 9.36 1.48 0.29
CA ARG A 159 9.07 2.74 1.00
C ARG A 159 10.25 3.19 1.88
N HIS A 160 10.84 2.27 2.65
CA HIS A 160 11.95 2.56 3.55
C HIS A 160 13.18 3.06 2.80
N VAL A 161 13.66 2.30 1.81
CA VAL A 161 14.90 2.63 1.10
C VAL A 161 14.75 3.86 0.20
N PHE A 162 13.57 4.05 -0.41
CA PHE A 162 13.30 5.25 -1.21
C PHE A 162 13.19 6.50 -0.33
N ALA A 163 12.52 6.43 0.82
CA ALA A 163 12.43 7.55 1.76
C ALA A 163 13.79 7.98 2.33
N HIS A 164 14.75 7.07 2.39
CA HIS A 164 16.14 7.37 2.74
C HIS A 164 17.00 7.87 1.56
N GLY A 165 16.41 8.04 0.36
CA GLY A 165 17.09 8.60 -0.81
C GLY A 165 18.04 7.62 -1.52
N ILE A 166 18.02 6.33 -1.18
CA ILE A 166 18.93 5.32 -1.73
C ILE A 166 18.34 4.66 -2.98
N LEU A 167 17.03 4.42 -2.98
CA LEU A 167 16.38 3.65 -4.05
C LEU A 167 16.19 4.50 -5.32
N THR A 168 16.45 3.91 -6.49
CA THR A 168 16.24 4.58 -7.78
C THR A 168 15.49 3.68 -8.76
N PRO A 169 14.96 4.22 -9.87
CA PRO A 169 14.32 3.40 -10.90
C PRO A 169 15.23 2.33 -11.52
N HIS A 170 16.56 2.44 -11.38
CA HIS A 170 17.56 1.56 -11.98
C HIS A 170 18.20 0.58 -10.96
N THR A 171 17.65 0.49 -9.74
CA THR A 171 18.15 -0.39 -8.67
C THR A 171 18.35 -1.83 -9.13
N GLY A 172 19.50 -2.43 -8.80
CA GLY A 172 19.85 -3.78 -9.25
C GLY A 172 20.14 -3.87 -10.75
N LYS A 173 20.49 -2.75 -11.40
CA LYS A 173 20.74 -2.63 -12.85
C LYS A 173 19.54 -3.06 -13.70
N VAL A 174 18.32 -2.94 -13.17
CA VAL A 174 17.08 -3.20 -13.92
C VAL A 174 16.70 -1.98 -14.74
N VAL A 175 15.93 -2.18 -15.81
CA VAL A 175 15.34 -1.07 -16.55
C VAL A 175 14.17 -0.46 -15.75
N PRO A 176 13.91 0.86 -15.81
CA PRO A 176 12.87 1.53 -15.01
C PRO A 176 11.46 0.93 -15.12
N LYS A 177 11.12 0.34 -16.27
CA LYS A 177 9.85 -0.37 -16.48
C LYS A 177 9.64 -1.53 -15.50
N VAL A 178 10.73 -2.17 -15.03
CA VAL A 178 10.67 -3.22 -14.01
C VAL A 178 10.26 -2.61 -12.67
N THR A 179 10.88 -1.49 -12.26
CA THR A 179 10.50 -0.76 -11.03
C THR A 179 9.04 -0.32 -11.08
N VAL A 180 8.60 0.23 -12.22
CA VAL A 180 7.18 0.59 -12.46
C VAL A 180 6.28 -0.61 -12.21
N ARG A 181 6.58 -1.77 -12.81
CA ARG A 181 5.79 -2.98 -12.65
C ARG A 181 5.74 -3.46 -11.21
N ILE A 182 6.88 -3.54 -10.52
CA ILE A 182 6.98 -3.98 -9.12
C ILE A 182 6.12 -3.09 -8.22
N CYS A 183 6.30 -1.77 -8.32
CA CYS A 183 5.56 -0.80 -7.52
C CYS A 183 4.07 -0.91 -7.78
N LYS A 184 3.66 -0.94 -9.06
CA LYS A 184 2.25 -0.99 -9.45
C LYS A 184 1.53 -2.21 -8.88
N VAL A 185 2.10 -3.42 -9.00
CA VAL A 185 1.43 -4.63 -8.51
C VAL A 185 1.33 -4.68 -6.99
N LEU A 186 2.31 -4.11 -6.27
CA LEU A 186 2.25 -3.99 -4.80
C LEU A 186 1.22 -2.94 -4.38
N ILE A 187 1.24 -1.76 -4.99
CA ILE A 187 0.29 -0.68 -4.71
C ILE A 187 -1.15 -1.18 -4.92
N GLU A 188 -1.45 -1.77 -6.07
CA GLU A 188 -2.78 -2.31 -6.39
C GLU A 188 -3.23 -3.32 -5.32
N PHE A 189 -2.39 -4.29 -4.97
CA PHE A 189 -2.72 -5.30 -3.98
C PHE A 189 -3.08 -4.70 -2.61
N PHE A 190 -2.31 -3.72 -2.13
CA PHE A 190 -2.53 -3.14 -0.81
C PHE A 190 -3.63 -2.08 -0.77
N LEU A 191 -3.81 -1.31 -1.85
CA LEU A 191 -4.92 -0.36 -1.94
C LEU A 191 -6.28 -1.08 -2.05
N ASP A 192 -6.33 -2.21 -2.74
CA ASP A 192 -7.52 -3.06 -2.77
C ASP A 192 -7.94 -3.49 -1.36
N ILE A 193 -6.99 -3.98 -0.55
CA ILE A 193 -7.27 -4.46 0.82
C ILE A 193 -7.91 -3.35 1.67
N VAL A 194 -7.28 -2.18 1.74
CA VAL A 194 -7.79 -1.10 2.60
C VAL A 194 -9.08 -0.49 2.07
N SER A 195 -9.29 -0.52 0.75
CA SER A 195 -10.56 -0.11 0.15
C SER A 195 -11.68 -1.06 0.52
N ASP A 196 -11.46 -2.37 0.35
CA ASP A 196 -12.43 -3.40 0.67
C ASP A 196 -12.77 -3.39 2.17
N GLU A 197 -11.77 -3.29 3.04
CA GLU A 197 -11.96 -3.28 4.49
C GLU A 197 -12.64 -2.01 4.99
N PHE A 198 -12.27 -0.83 4.48
CA PHE A 198 -12.99 0.40 4.79
C PHE A 198 -14.45 0.32 4.33
N GLY A 199 -14.71 -0.14 3.10
CA GLY A 199 -16.07 -0.33 2.59
C GLY A 199 -16.89 -1.29 3.45
N LYS A 200 -16.29 -2.39 3.94
CA LYS A 200 -16.95 -3.31 4.88
C LYS A 200 -17.36 -2.58 6.18
N LYS A 201 -16.50 -1.73 6.71
CA LYS A 201 -16.82 -0.93 7.92
C LYS A 201 -18.01 0.00 7.69
N VAL A 202 -18.06 0.67 6.54
CA VAL A 202 -19.19 1.54 6.19
C VAL A 202 -20.49 0.72 6.06
N ARG A 203 -20.44 -0.43 5.38
CA ARG A 203 -21.58 -1.35 5.20
C ARG A 203 -22.13 -1.93 6.50
N LEU A 204 -21.31 -2.02 7.55
CA LEU A 204 -21.70 -2.50 8.87
C LEU A 204 -22.39 -1.44 9.75
N HIS A 205 -22.47 -0.18 9.29
CA HIS A 205 -23.18 0.85 10.04
C HIS A 205 -24.68 0.47 10.15
N SER A 206 -25.23 0.60 11.36
CA SER A 206 -26.64 0.28 11.67
C SER A 206 -27.69 0.96 10.78
N ASN A 207 -27.37 2.11 10.20
CA ASN A 207 -28.24 2.93 9.36
C ASN A 207 -27.79 2.92 7.89
N TYR A 208 -26.99 1.93 7.48
CA TYR A 208 -26.46 1.87 6.12
C TYR A 208 -27.57 1.84 5.06
N ALA A 209 -28.67 1.13 5.34
CA ALA A 209 -29.81 0.98 4.43
C ALA A 209 -30.74 2.21 4.35
N SER A 210 -30.64 3.15 5.30
CA SER A 210 -31.52 4.34 5.34
C SER A 210 -30.94 5.57 4.63
N ILE A 211 -29.71 5.45 4.13
CA ILE A 211 -29.02 6.45 3.28
C ILE A 211 -28.91 5.88 1.86
#